data_AF-A0A256Y328-F1
#
_entry.id   AF-A0A256Y328-F1
#
_cell.length_a   1.000
_cell.length_b   1.000
_cell.length_c   1.000
_cell.angle_alpha   90.00
_cell.angle_beta   90.00
_cell.angle_gamma   90.00
#
_symmetry.space_group_name_H-M   'P 1'
#
loop_
_entity.id
_entity.type
_entity.pdbx_description
1 polymer ?
#
loop_
_entity_poly.entity_id
_entity_poly.type
_entity_poly.pdbx_seq_one_letter_code
_entity_poly.pdbx_strand_id
1 'polypeptide(L)'
;MVCPVCSIAVGAGVGLSQCLGIDDTISGIWIGALIISSALWFIFWLEKRKIKFKFYKTIIFILFYLVFVLPLYWMDFIGNSCNILFGLNKLLLGIFFGSVVFYISVLFSNYLKKKNNNKVYFAYQKVIIPILFLIAASIVFYFIVRC
;
A
#
# COMPACT_ATOMS: atom_id res chain seq x y z
N MET A 1 -3.38 12.35 7.36
CA MET A 1 -4.62 12.62 6.60
C MET A 1 -5.31 11.28 6.46
N VAL A 2 -6.44 11.09 7.14
CA VAL A 2 -7.35 9.99 6.78
C VAL A 2 -7.75 10.30 5.35
N CYS A 3 -7.41 9.45 4.41
CA CYS A 3 -8.12 9.46 3.15
C CYS A 3 -8.95 8.18 3.20
N PRO A 4 -10.17 8.21 3.75
CA PRO A 4 -11.11 7.10 3.58
C PRO A 4 -11.20 6.75 2.09
N VAL A 5 -11.10 7.78 1.25
CA VAL A 5 -10.96 7.70 -0.20
C VAL A 5 -9.77 6.83 -0.65
N CYS A 6 -8.60 6.87 0.01
CA CYS A 6 -7.48 5.97 -0.31
C CYS A 6 -7.81 4.53 0.08
N SER A 7 -8.43 4.29 1.24
CA SER A 7 -8.82 2.93 1.64
C SER A 7 -9.91 2.35 0.74
N ILE A 8 -10.88 3.17 0.32
CA ILE A 8 -11.92 2.80 -0.64
C ILE A 8 -11.31 2.55 -2.02
N ALA A 9 -10.44 3.43 -2.52
CA ALA A 9 -9.79 3.27 -3.82
C ALA A 9 -8.87 2.05 -3.85
N VAL A 10 -8.13 1.79 -2.77
CA VAL A 10 -7.26 0.61 -2.66
C VAL A 10 -8.09 -0.66 -2.51
N GLY A 11 -9.17 -0.65 -1.73
CA GLY A 11 -10.11 -1.77 -1.63
C GLY A 11 -10.79 -2.08 -2.96
N ALA A 12 -11.17 -1.06 -3.73
CA ALA A 12 -11.67 -1.21 -5.09
C ALA A 12 -10.59 -1.79 -6.03
N GLY A 13 -9.33 -1.36 -5.89
CA GLY A 13 -8.19 -1.92 -6.62
C GLY A 13 -7.98 -3.41 -6.34
N VAL A 14 -8.03 -3.83 -5.06
CA VAL A 14 -7.92 -5.25 -4.66
C VAL A 14 -9.10 -6.05 -5.24
N GLY A 15 -10.33 -5.56 -5.10
CA GLY A 15 -11.52 -6.23 -5.62
C GLY A 15 -11.50 -6.38 -7.15
N LEU A 16 -11.07 -5.34 -7.87
CA LEU A 16 -10.88 -5.40 -9.32
C LEU A 16 -9.79 -6.40 -9.72
N SER A 17 -8.69 -6.47 -8.95
CA SER A 17 -7.60 -7.43 -9.20
C SER A 17 -8.09 -8.88 -9.10
N GLN A 18 -8.94 -9.17 -8.11
CA GLN A 18 -9.56 -10.49 -7.93
C GLN A 18 -10.56 -10.84 -9.03
N CYS A 19 -11.44 -9.89 -9.42
CA CYS A 19 -12.42 -10.14 -10.48
C CYS A 19 -11.78 -10.37 -11.86
N LEU A 20 -10.62 -9.77 -12.12
CA LEU A 20 -9.90 -9.93 -13.39
C LEU A 20 -9.00 -11.18 -13.42
N GLY A 21 -8.92 -11.96 -12.34
CA GLY A 21 -8.08 -13.16 -12.26
C GLY A 21 -6.58 -12.87 -12.39
N ILE A 22 -6.16 -11.65 -12.04
CA ILE A 22 -4.79 -11.17 -12.22
C ILE A 22 -3.89 -11.65 -11.07
N ASP A 23 -2.65 -12.04 -11.40
CA ASP A 23 -1.58 -12.53 -10.51
C ASP A 23 -1.58 -11.98 -9.07
N ASP A 24 -1.33 -12.88 -8.11
CA ASP A 24 -1.22 -12.60 -6.67
C ASP A 24 -0.26 -11.46 -6.33
N THR A 25 0.72 -11.16 -7.20
CA THR A 25 1.65 -10.04 -7.02
C THR A 25 0.98 -8.67 -7.08
N ILE A 26 0.00 -8.48 -7.98
CA ILE A 26 -0.68 -7.18 -8.13
C ILE A 26 -1.62 -6.95 -6.94
N SER A 27 -2.36 -7.98 -6.53
CA SER A 27 -3.12 -7.95 -5.27
C SER A 27 -2.22 -7.61 -4.09
N GLY A 28 -1.01 -8.16 -4.02
CA GLY A 28 0.01 -7.80 -3.03
C GLY A 28 0.36 -6.31 -3.03
N ILE A 29 0.57 -5.69 -4.20
CA ILE A 29 0.89 -4.26 -4.32
C ILE A 29 -0.19 -3.38 -3.68
N TRP A 30 -1.46 -3.68 -3.98
CA TRP A 30 -2.59 -2.96 -3.42
C TRP A 30 -2.74 -3.21 -1.92
N ILE A 31 -2.53 -4.44 -1.43
CA ILE A 31 -2.53 -4.75 0.00
C ILE A 31 -1.42 -3.97 0.73
N GLY A 32 -0.21 -3.91 0.18
CA GLY A 32 0.89 -3.12 0.74
C GLY A 32 0.55 -1.64 0.86
N ALA A 33 -0.08 -1.06 -0.16
CA ALA A 33 -0.58 0.31 -0.10
C ALA A 33 -1.63 0.51 1.01
N LEU A 34 -2.53 -0.47 1.21
CA LEU A 34 -3.57 -0.42 2.24
C LEU A 34 -2.94 -0.39 3.64
N ILE A 35 -1.93 -1.23 3.87
CA ILE A 35 -1.19 -1.31 5.14
C ILE A 35 -0.57 0.06 5.47
N ILE A 36 0.17 0.66 4.54
CA ILE A 36 0.83 1.95 4.76
C ILE A 36 -0.20 3.06 4.97
N SER A 37 -1.28 3.10 4.17
CA SER A 37 -2.36 4.08 4.32
C SER A 37 -3.01 4.01 5.70
N SER A 38 -3.32 2.79 6.17
CA SER A 38 -3.96 2.56 7.46
C SER A 38 -3.03 2.85 8.64
N ALA A 39 -1.75 2.49 8.54
CA ALA A 39 -0.74 2.79 9.55
C ALA A 39 -0.55 4.31 9.71
N LEU A 40 -0.42 5.05 8.61
CA LEU A 40 -0.31 6.52 8.62
C LEU A 40 -1.57 7.18 9.20
N TRP A 41 -2.74 6.62 8.91
CA TRP A 41 -3.98 7.08 9.50
C TRP A 41 -3.99 6.91 11.01
N PHE A 42 -3.65 5.71 11.48
CA PHE A 42 -3.64 5.37 12.90
C PHE A 42 -2.64 6.23 13.68
N ILE A 43 -1.45 6.48 13.11
CA ILE A 43 -0.45 7.42 13.65
C ILE A 43 -1.07 8.82 13.82
N PHE A 44 -1.76 9.32 12.80
CA PHE A 44 -2.37 10.64 12.87
C PHE A 44 -3.51 10.72 13.90
N TRP A 45 -4.29 9.64 14.04
CA TRP A 45 -5.34 9.55 15.04
C TRP A 45 -4.76 9.57 16.47
N LEU A 46 -3.66 8.85 16.72
CA LEU A 46 -2.93 8.90 17.99
C LEU A 46 -2.32 10.28 18.26
N GLU A 47 -1.74 10.93 17.24
CA GLU A 47 -1.24 12.29 17.34
C GLU A 47 -2.35 13.28 17.73
N LYS A 48 -3.58 13.12 17.18
CA LYS A 48 -4.75 13.93 17.55
C LYS A 48 -5.19 13.72 19.00
N ARG A 49 -5.01 12.50 19.53
CA ARG A 49 -5.26 12.17 20.95
C ARG A 49 -4.12 12.59 21.88
N LYS A 50 -3.05 13.22 21.37
CA LYS A 50 -1.82 13.56 22.09
C LYS A 50 -1.10 12.37 22.73
N ILE A 51 -1.39 11.14 22.28
CA ILE A 51 -0.72 9.93 22.76
C ILE A 51 0.57 9.79 21.97
N LYS A 52 1.68 10.23 22.57
CA LYS A 52 3.03 10.17 21.99
C LYS A 52 3.93 9.38 22.93
N PHE A 53 4.32 8.18 22.53
CA PHE A 53 5.33 7.37 23.20
C PHE A 53 6.58 7.25 22.32
N LYS A 54 7.72 6.86 22.90
CA LYS A 54 8.97 6.71 22.13
C LYS A 54 8.78 5.63 21.04
N PHE A 55 9.19 5.91 19.81
CA PHE A 55 9.10 4.98 18.65
C PHE A 55 7.69 4.55 18.19
N TYR A 56 6.63 5.25 18.60
CA TYR A 56 5.25 4.89 18.22
C TYR A 56 5.02 4.68 16.72
N LYS A 57 5.60 5.52 15.86
CA LYS A 57 5.45 5.40 14.41
C LYS A 57 5.96 4.05 13.90
N THR A 58 7.16 3.66 14.31
CA THR A 58 7.79 2.39 13.91
C THR A 58 7.01 1.20 14.46
N ILE A 59 6.60 1.26 15.72
CA ILE A 59 5.81 0.20 16.37
C ILE A 59 4.48 -0.01 15.64
N ILE A 60 3.78 1.08 15.27
CA ILE A 60 2.52 1.00 14.54
C ILE A 60 2.73 0.41 13.15
N PHE A 61 3.79 0.81 12.42
CA PHE A 61 4.10 0.23 11.12
C PHE A 61 4.33 -1.29 11.20
N ILE A 62 5.14 -1.74 12.17
CA ILE A 62 5.40 -3.16 12.39
C ILE A 62 4.12 -3.89 12.76
N LEU A 63 3.32 -3.33 13.69
CA LEU A 63 2.06 -3.91 14.13
C LEU A 63 1.08 -4.10 12.98
N PHE A 64 0.89 -3.08 12.13
CA PHE A 64 0.00 -3.17 10.98
C PHE A 64 0.50 -4.18 9.95
N TYR A 65 1.81 -4.25 9.72
CA TYR A 65 2.38 -5.29 8.85
C TYR A 65 2.11 -6.69 9.41
N LEU A 66 2.29 -6.89 10.71
CA LEU A 66 2.01 -8.14 11.41
C LEU A 66 0.54 -8.55 11.32
N VAL A 67 -0.38 -7.62 11.60
CA VAL A 67 -1.82 -7.83 11.59
C VAL A 67 -2.35 -8.16 10.19
N PHE A 68 -1.75 -7.63 9.14
CA PHE A 68 -2.17 -7.94 7.77
C PHE A 68 -1.48 -9.17 7.19
N VAL A 69 -0.21 -9.43 7.53
CA VAL A 69 0.56 -10.56 6.98
C VAL A 69 0.26 -11.88 7.71
N LEU A 70 -0.03 -11.86 9.02
CA LEU A 70 -0.36 -13.09 9.78
C LEU A 70 -1.63 -13.80 9.28
N PRO A 71 -2.78 -13.11 9.10
CA PRO A 71 -3.98 -13.75 8.58
C PRO A 71 -3.75 -14.28 7.17
N LEU A 72 -2.98 -13.56 6.35
CA LEU A 72 -2.61 -13.97 5.00
C LEU A 72 -1.76 -15.24 5.01
N TYR A 73 -0.93 -15.43 6.04
CA TYR A 73 -0.15 -16.64 6.26
C TYR A 73 -1.00 -17.83 6.73
N TRP A 74 -2.00 -17.59 7.57
CA TRP A 74 -2.92 -18.63 8.06
C TRP A 74 -4.01 -19.02 7.07
N MET A 75 -4.38 -18.15 6.13
CA MET A 75 -5.43 -18.42 5.15
C MET A 75 -4.98 -19.30 3.96
N ASP A 76 -3.81 -19.94 4.02
CA ASP A 76 -3.28 -20.87 3.00
C ASP A 76 -3.28 -20.35 1.55
N PHE A 77 -3.44 -19.03 1.32
CA PHE A 77 -3.13 -18.37 0.03
C PHE A 77 -1.64 -18.54 -0.37
N ILE A 78 -0.82 -19.01 0.57
CA ILE A 78 0.62 -19.26 0.48
C ILE A 78 0.94 -20.73 0.12
N GLY A 79 -0.05 -21.63 0.07
CA GLY A 79 0.15 -23.08 0.00
C GLY A 79 0.12 -23.77 -1.37
N ASN A 80 -0.10 -23.05 -2.49
CA ASN A 80 -0.11 -23.67 -3.82
C ASN A 80 1.24 -23.52 -4.55
N SER A 81 1.83 -24.65 -4.94
CA SER A 81 3.18 -24.85 -5.51
C SER A 81 3.54 -24.05 -6.79
N CYS A 82 2.65 -23.19 -7.31
CA CYS A 82 2.90 -22.28 -8.44
C CYS A 82 3.16 -20.81 -8.03
N ASN A 83 3.09 -20.47 -6.73
CA ASN A 83 3.17 -19.10 -6.22
C ASN A 83 4.55 -18.65 -5.71
N ILE A 84 5.59 -19.44 -6.00
CA ILE A 84 6.96 -19.21 -5.56
C ILE A 84 7.79 -18.67 -6.74
N LEU A 85 8.14 -17.38 -6.70
CA LEU A 85 9.18 -16.79 -7.54
C LEU A 85 10.33 -16.42 -6.58
N PHE A 86 11.54 -16.92 -6.83
CA PHE A 86 12.73 -16.66 -5.99
C PHE A 86 12.66 -17.16 -4.53
N GLY A 87 11.86 -18.19 -4.21
CA GLY A 87 11.77 -18.72 -2.83
C GLY A 87 11.01 -17.81 -1.85
N LEU A 88 10.43 -16.72 -2.37
CA LEU A 88 9.53 -15.81 -1.65
C LEU A 88 8.16 -15.84 -2.33
N ASN A 89 7.09 -15.77 -1.54
CA ASN A 89 5.73 -15.72 -2.09
C ASN A 89 5.57 -14.47 -2.97
N LYS A 90 5.10 -14.64 -4.21
CA LYS A 90 4.79 -13.54 -5.16
C LYS A 90 3.97 -12.41 -4.52
N LEU A 91 3.05 -12.77 -3.62
CA LEU A 91 2.22 -11.88 -2.82
C LEU A 91 3.04 -10.98 -1.87
N LEU A 92 4.00 -11.56 -1.14
CA LEU A 92 4.86 -10.85 -0.18
C LEU A 92 5.77 -9.85 -0.88
N LEU A 93 6.32 -10.22 -2.03
CA LEU A 93 7.06 -9.30 -2.90
C LEU A 93 6.17 -8.15 -3.35
N GLY A 94 4.94 -8.44 -3.80
CA GLY A 94 3.96 -7.42 -4.13
C GLY A 94 3.69 -6.46 -2.96
N ILE A 95 3.45 -6.98 -1.76
CA ILE A 95 3.21 -6.18 -0.54
C ILE A 95 4.39 -5.26 -0.23
N PHE A 96 5.61 -5.78 -0.30
CA PHE A 96 6.82 -5.00 -0.04
C PHE A 96 6.97 -3.86 -1.05
N PHE A 97 6.91 -4.17 -2.35
CA PHE A 97 7.05 -3.18 -3.40
C PHE A 97 5.90 -2.17 -3.41
N GLY A 98 4.66 -2.61 -3.21
CA GLY A 98 3.50 -1.73 -3.11
C GLY A 98 3.60 -0.75 -1.94
N SER A 99 4.11 -1.22 -0.80
CA SER A 99 4.38 -0.36 0.36
C SER A 99 5.42 0.72 0.04
N VAL A 100 6.51 0.35 -0.62
CA VAL A 100 7.58 1.28 -1.03
C VAL A 100 7.07 2.30 -2.04
N VAL A 101 6.38 1.85 -3.09
CA VAL A 101 5.80 2.72 -4.12
C VAL A 101 4.78 3.70 -3.53
N PHE A 102 3.92 3.22 -2.63
CA PHE A 102 2.94 4.07 -1.95
C PHE A 102 3.63 5.12 -1.07
N TYR A 103 4.67 4.73 -0.33
CA TYR A 103 5.43 5.67 0.49
C TYR A 103 6.12 6.75 -0.36
N ILE A 104 6.79 6.36 -1.45
CA ILE A 104 7.45 7.28 -2.39
C ILE A 104 6.43 8.25 -3.01
N SER A 105 5.27 7.76 -3.43
CA SER A 105 4.25 8.61 -4.06
C SER A 105 3.64 9.62 -3.09
N VAL A 106 3.52 9.29 -1.79
CA VAL A 106 3.16 10.26 -0.74
C VAL A 106 4.25 11.31 -0.55
N LEU A 107 5.53 10.91 -0.54
CA LEU A 107 6.65 11.86 -0.47
C LEU A 107 6.67 12.80 -1.68
N PHE A 108 6.45 12.26 -2.88
CA PHE A 108 6.39 13.02 -4.11
C PHE A 108 5.24 14.04 -4.11
N SER A 109 4.06 13.63 -3.65
CA SER A 109 2.91 14.54 -3.49
C SER A 109 3.22 15.69 -2.52
N ASN A 110 3.89 15.39 -1.40
CA ASN A 110 4.31 16.42 -0.43
C ASN A 110 5.41 17.33 -0.98
N TYR A 111 6.34 16.79 -1.77
CA TYR A 111 7.38 17.57 -2.45
C TYR A 111 6.78 18.57 -3.44
N LEU A 112 5.84 18.11 -4.29
CA LEU A 112 5.12 18.99 -5.21
C LEU A 112 4.38 20.11 -4.46
N LYS A 113 3.73 19.77 -3.34
CA LYS A 113 3.04 20.75 -2.49
C LYS A 113 4.00 21.80 -1.91
N LYS A 114 5.19 21.39 -1.46
CA LYS A 114 6.22 22.31 -0.95
C LYS A 114 6.71 23.26 -2.05
N LYS A 115 6.91 22.75 -3.26
CA LYS A 115 7.31 23.55 -4.42
C LYS A 115 6.25 24.59 -4.83
N ASN A 116 4.98 24.34 -4.52
CA ASN A 116 3.86 25.21 -4.87
C ASN A 116 3.36 26.07 -3.70
N ASN A 117 4.24 26.68 -2.92
CA ASN A 117 3.87 27.54 -1.77
C ASN A 117 2.91 26.86 -0.78
N ASN A 118 3.08 25.56 -0.53
CA ASN A 118 2.17 24.74 0.29
C ASN A 118 0.72 24.67 -0.22
N LYS A 119 0.45 25.04 -1.47
CA LYS A 119 -0.83 24.84 -2.15
C LYS A 119 -0.82 23.53 -2.93
N VAL A 120 -1.96 22.87 -2.98
CA VAL A 120 -2.16 21.71 -3.85
C VAL A 120 -2.40 22.21 -5.27
N TYR A 121 -1.85 21.51 -6.27
CA TYR A 121 -2.03 21.86 -7.68
C TYR A 121 -3.46 21.56 -8.16
N PHE A 122 -4.10 20.52 -7.63
CA PHE A 122 -5.45 20.10 -8.00
C PHE A 122 -6.15 19.39 -6.83
N ALA A 123 -7.48 19.31 -6.90
CA ALA A 123 -8.29 18.60 -5.92
C ALA A 123 -7.88 17.13 -5.83
N TYR A 124 -7.84 16.57 -4.62
CA TYR A 124 -7.45 15.17 -4.36
C TYR A 124 -6.03 14.77 -4.80
N GLN A 125 -5.11 15.71 -5.02
CA GLN A 125 -3.71 15.42 -5.40
C GLN A 125 -3.02 14.35 -4.52
N LYS A 126 -3.32 14.34 -3.22
CA LYS A 126 -2.75 13.38 -2.26
C LYS A 126 -3.30 11.95 -2.40
N VAL A 127 -4.36 11.75 -3.18
CA VAL A 127 -5.02 10.46 -3.44
C VAL A 127 -4.71 10.03 -4.87
N ILE A 128 -4.88 10.94 -5.83
CA ILE A 128 -4.66 10.68 -7.26
C ILE A 128 -3.20 10.31 -7.54
N ILE A 129 -2.22 10.99 -6.92
CA ILE A 129 -0.80 10.68 -7.13
C ILE A 129 -0.46 9.26 -6.65
N PRO A 130 -0.78 8.83 -5.42
CA PRO A 130 -0.55 7.45 -5.01
C PRO A 130 -1.25 6.41 -5.88
N ILE A 131 -2.51 6.65 -6.29
CA ILE A 131 -3.24 5.72 -7.17
C ILE A 131 -2.56 5.58 -8.53
N LEU A 132 -2.15 6.70 -9.15
CA LEU A 132 -1.41 6.68 -10.42
C LEU A 132 -0.11 5.88 -10.31
N PHE A 133 0.64 6.07 -9.23
CA PHE A 133 1.87 5.32 -8.98
C PHE A 133 1.61 3.82 -8.76
N LEU A 134 0.53 3.46 -8.06
CA LEU A 134 0.14 2.07 -7.87
C LEU A 134 -0.28 1.41 -9.18
N ILE A 135 -1.09 2.09 -10.00
CA ILE A 135 -1.48 1.59 -11.33
C ILE A 135 -0.23 1.40 -12.21
N ALA A 136 0.68 2.38 -12.23
CA ALA A 136 1.93 2.26 -12.97
C ALA A 136 2.78 1.07 -12.46
N ALA A 137 2.89 0.89 -11.14
CA ALA A 137 3.58 -0.26 -10.56
C ALA A 137 2.90 -1.58 -10.90
N SER A 138 1.56 -1.65 -10.87
CA SER A 138 0.80 -2.83 -11.28
C SER A 138 1.05 -3.19 -12.74
N ILE A 139 1.12 -2.21 -13.65
CA ILE A 139 1.44 -2.43 -15.06
C ILE A 139 2.88 -2.96 -15.21
N VAL A 140 3.84 -2.36 -14.51
CA VAL A 140 5.24 -2.82 -14.54
C VAL A 140 5.35 -4.26 -14.05
N PHE A 141 4.71 -4.58 -12.92
CA PHE A 141 4.70 -5.95 -12.39
C PHE A 141 3.93 -6.93 -13.27
N TYR A 142 2.87 -6.48 -13.94
CA TYR A 142 2.17 -7.30 -14.93
C TYR A 142 3.11 -7.75 -16.05
N PHE A 143 3.99 -6.88 -16.55
CA PHE A 143 4.98 -7.25 -17.57
C PHE A 143 6.11 -8.13 -17.03
N ILE A 144 6.50 -7.97 -15.76
CA ILE A 144 7.58 -8.74 -15.13
C ILE A 144 7.13 -10.17 -14.78
N VAL A 145 5.88 -10.34 -14.36
CA VAL A 145 5.33 -11.63 -13.88
C VAL A 145 4.70 -12.45 -15.02
N ARG A 146 4.54 -11.86 -16.21
CA ARG A 146 4.06 -12.55 -17.40
C ARG A 146 5.06 -13.64 -17.82
N CYS A 147 4.79 -14.87 -17.38
CA CYS A 147 5.32 -16.09 -17.98
C CYS A 147 4.56 -16.44 -19.25
#